data_AF-A0A368L4C8-F1
#
_entry.id   AF-A0A368L4C8-F1
#
_cell.length_a   1.000
_cell.length_b   1.000
_cell.length_c   1.000
_cell.angle_alpha   90.00
_cell.angle_beta   90.00
_cell.angle_gamma   90.00
#
_symmetry.space_group_name_H-M   'P 1'
#
loop_
_entity.id
_entity.type
_entity.pdbx_description
1 polymer ?
#
loop_
_entity_poly.entity_id
_entity_poly.type
_entity_poly.pdbx_seq_one_letter_code
_entity_poly.pdbx_strand_id
1 'polypeptide(L)' 'MLKPTLGHDESAGSTQSNRPVWIQIRAGYACVEARSLLGDADELQIIHGERTYILRRTRQNKLILVA' A
#
# COMPACT_ATOMS: atom_id res chain seq x y z
N MET A 1 -23.35 -38.03 20.16
CA MET A 1 -23.60 -36.83 19.31
C MET A 1 -22.75 -35.69 19.85
N LEU A 2 -21.61 -35.40 19.22
CA LEU A 2 -20.69 -34.35 19.64
C LEU A 2 -20.78 -33.19 18.63
N LYS A 3 -21.14 -31.99 19.08
CA LYS A 3 -21.05 -30.76 18.28
C LYS A 3 -19.62 -30.22 18.38
N PRO A 4 -18.90 -29.99 17.27
CA PRO A 4 -17.65 -29.27 17.33
C PRO A 4 -17.91 -27.78 17.56
N THR A 5 -17.21 -27.22 18.55
CA THR A 5 -17.15 -25.80 18.89
C THR A 5 -16.58 -24.99 17.73
N LEU A 6 -17.30 -23.94 17.32
CA LEU A 6 -16.84 -22.92 16.38
C LEU A 6 -15.55 -22.28 16.97
N GLY A 7 -14.40 -22.64 16.42
CA GLY A 7 -13.16 -21.91 16.64
C GLY A 7 -13.22 -20.63 15.82
N HIS A 8 -13.60 -19.53 16.46
CA HIS A 8 -13.54 -18.18 15.89
C HIS A 8 -12.08 -17.72 15.96
N ASP A 9 -11.24 -18.23 15.06
CA ASP A 9 -9.90 -17.69 14.82
C ASP A 9 -10.06 -16.50 13.86
N GLU A 10 -10.31 -15.32 14.43
CA GLU A 10 -10.15 -14.05 13.71
C GLU A 10 -8.66 -13.75 13.58
N SER A 11 -7.99 -14.55 12.75
CA SER A 11 -6.82 -14.08 12.01
C SER A 11 -7.28 -12.86 11.21
N ALA A 12 -7.04 -11.68 11.77
CA ALA A 12 -7.18 -10.39 11.10
C ALA A 12 -6.19 -10.35 9.93
N GLY A 13 -6.53 -11.05 8.86
CA GLY A 13 -5.89 -10.92 7.57
C GLY A 13 -6.03 -9.46 7.20
N SER A 14 -4.90 -8.75 7.15
CA SER A 14 -4.85 -7.38 6.70
C SER A 14 -5.55 -7.32 5.34
N THR A 15 -6.77 -6.80 5.31
CA THR A 15 -7.52 -6.62 4.08
C THR A 15 -6.76 -5.56 3.30
N GLN A 16 -5.80 -5.98 2.47
CA GLN A 16 -5.14 -5.11 1.53
C GLN A 16 -6.27 -4.57 0.65
N SER A 17 -6.67 -3.33 0.92
CA SER A 17 -7.76 -2.67 0.24
C SER A 17 -7.31 -2.50 -1.21
N ASN A 18 -7.71 -3.42 -2.08
CA ASN A 18 -7.39 -3.40 -3.50
C ASN A 18 -8.23 -2.34 -4.21
N ARG A 19 -8.08 -1.09 -3.78
CA ARG A 19 -8.74 0.06 -4.39
C ARG A 19 -8.03 0.38 -5.70
N PRO A 20 -8.78 0.61 -6.79
CA PRO A 20 -8.18 1.04 -8.04
C PRO A 20 -7.45 2.36 -7.84
N VAL A 21 -6.18 2.41 -8.25
CA VAL A 21 -5.38 3.63 -8.29
C VAL A 21 -5.59 4.29 -9.64
N TRP A 22 -6.16 5.49 -9.64
CA TRP A 22 -6.38 6.24 -10.87
C TRP A 22 -5.14 7.06 -11.22
N ILE A 23 -4.58 6.80 -12.40
CA ILE A 23 -3.44 7.54 -12.94
C ILE A 23 -3.97 8.55 -13.96
N GLN A 24 -3.68 9.83 -13.74
CA GLN A 24 -4.00 10.92 -14.66
C GLN A 24 -2.77 11.28 -15.48
N ILE A 25 -2.91 11.56 -16.77
CA ILE A 25 -1.79 12.14 -17.54
C ILE A 25 -1.87 13.66 -17.46
N ARG A 26 -0.82 14.31 -16.95
CA ARG A 26 -0.68 15.78 -16.87
C ARG A 26 0.65 16.20 -17.48
N ALA A 27 0.62 17.15 -18.41
CA ALA A 27 1.80 17.75 -19.02
C ALA A 27 2.85 16.73 -19.53
N GLY A 28 2.40 15.59 -20.07
CA GLY A 28 3.28 14.53 -20.59
C GLY A 28 3.76 13.51 -19.55
N TYR A 29 3.32 13.60 -18.29
CA TYR A 29 3.68 12.66 -17.23
C TYR A 29 2.46 11.97 -16.64
N ALA A 30 2.62 10.71 -16.24
CA ALA A 30 1.67 10.04 -15.37
C ALA A 30 1.72 10.66 -13.97
N CYS A 31 0.56 11.04 -13.46
CA CYS A 31 0.34 11.70 -12.20
C CYS A 31 -0.65 10.88 -11.38
N VAL A 32 -0.35 10.68 -10.12
CA VAL A 32 -1.17 9.92 -9.18
C VAL A 32 -1.09 10.58 -7.82
N GLU A 33 -2.19 10.57 -7.07
CA GLU A 33 -2.17 11.08 -5.71
C GLU A 33 -1.32 10.19 -4.81
N ALA A 34 -0.41 10.80 -4.05
CA ALA A 34 0.47 10.08 -3.13
C ALA A 34 -0.30 9.25 -2.09
N ARG A 35 -1.48 9.72 -1.66
CA ARG A 35 -2.35 8.99 -0.73
C ARG A 35 -2.90 7.71 -1.35
N SER A 36 -3.21 7.71 -2.65
CA SER A 36 -3.65 6.52 -3.37
C SER A 36 -2.54 5.49 -3.52
N LEU A 37 -1.28 5.95 -3.59
CA LEU A 37 -0.11 5.06 -3.66
C LEU A 37 0.27 4.44 -2.31
N LEU A 38 0.33 5.26 -1.25
CA LEU A 38 0.81 4.82 0.07
C LEU A 38 -0.29 4.16 0.92
N GLY A 39 -1.55 4.46 0.64
CA GLY A 39 -2.68 4.08 1.50
C GLY A 39 -2.48 4.60 2.93
N ASP A 40 -2.81 3.75 3.89
CA ASP A 40 -2.67 4.04 5.33
C ASP A 40 -1.32 3.57 5.91
N ALA A 41 -0.47 2.93 5.08
CA ALA A 41 0.80 2.34 5.52
C ALA A 41 1.95 3.36 5.62
N ASP A 42 1.75 4.59 5.14
CA ASP A 42 2.75 5.69 5.00
C ASP A 42 4.05 5.33 4.25
N GLU A 43 4.23 4.06 3.86
CA GLU A 43 5.34 3.52 3.07
C GLU A 43 4.81 2.62 1.95
N LEU A 44 5.50 2.62 0.80
CA LEU A 44 5.24 1.78 -0.36
C LEU A 44 6.55 1.16 -0.85
N GLN A 45 6.57 -0.15 -1.04
CA GLN A 45 7.66 -0.83 -1.72
C GLN A 45 7.49 -0.70 -3.24
N ILE A 46 8.55 -0.25 -3.91
CA ILE A 46 8.64 -0.14 -5.35
C ILE A 46 9.71 -1.11 -5.82
N ILE A 47 9.30 -2.15 -6.55
CA ILE A 47 10.21 -3.14 -7.12
C ILE A 47 10.56 -2.68 -8.54
N HIS A 48 11.85 -2.55 -8.83
CA HIS A 48 12.37 -2.19 -10.15
C HIS A 48 13.55 -3.09 -10.51
N GLY A 49 13.28 -4.11 -11.33
CA GLY A 49 14.20 -5.22 -11.57
C GLY A 49 14.44 -6.01 -10.29
N GLU A 50 15.71 -6.28 -9.99
CA GLU A 50 16.14 -6.99 -8.77
C GLU A 50 16.30 -6.07 -7.54
N ARG A 51 15.86 -4.81 -7.64
CA ARG A 51 16.00 -3.82 -6.57
C ARG A 51 14.65 -3.45 -5.99
N THR A 52 14.63 -3.32 -4.66
CA THR A 52 13.49 -2.82 -3.91
C THR A 52 13.82 -1.44 -3.38
N TYR A 53 12.95 -0.48 -3.67
CA TYR A 53 13.01 0.87 -3.12
C TYR A 53 11.83 1.08 -2.19
N ILE A 54 11.99 1.92 -1.17
CA ILE A 54 10.92 2.34 -0.28
C ILE A 54 10.59 3.81 -0.55
N LEU A 55 9.38 4.06 -1.04
CA LEU A 55 8.81 5.41 -1.04
C LEU A 55 8.08 5.61 0.29
N ARG A 56 8.52 6.57 1.11
CA ARG A 56 7.88 6.85 2.40
C ARG A 56 7.47 8.30 2.57
N ARG A 57 6.40 8.53 3.32
CA ARG A 57 6.01 9.86 3.81
C ARG A 57 6.78 10.18 5.10
N THR A 58 7.47 11.31 5.09
CA THR A 58 8.19 11.83 6.26
C THR A 58 7.24 12.57 7.21
N ARG A 59 7.68 12.81 8.45
CA ARG A 59 6.93 13.62 9.45
C ARG A 59 6.63 15.05 8.98
N GLN A 60 7.39 15.58 8.02
CA GLN A 60 7.15 16.89 7.40
C GLN A 60 6.14 16.83 6.25
N ASN A 61 5.43 15.71 6.07
CA ASN A 61 4.49 15.47 4.98
C ASN A 61 5.11 15.56 3.57
N LYS A 62 6.39 15.19 3.45
CA LYS A 62 7.13 15.07 2.18
C LYS A 62 7.38 13.61 1.84
N LEU A 63 7.48 13.29 0.55
CA LEU A 63 7.89 11.96 0.09
C LEU A 63 9.41 11.87 -0.07
N ILE A 64 9.98 10.74 0.34
CA ILE A 64 11.38 10.40 0.09
C ILE A 64 11.47 8.96 -0.45
N LEU A 65 12.30 8.77 -1.46
CA LEU A 65 12.66 7.46 -2.00
C LEU A 65 13.97 7.01 -1.37
N VAL A 66 13.99 5.80 -0.81
CA VAL A 66 15.16 5.18 -0.19
C VAL A 66 15.44 3.86 -0.90
N ALA A 67 16.72 3.61 -1.20
CA ALA A 67 17.20 2.37 -1.81
C ALA A 67 17.62 1.35 -0.75
#